data_AF-A0A947E3J2-F1
#
_entry.id   AF-A0A947E3J2-F1
#
_cell.length_a   1.000
_cell.length_b   1.000
_cell.length_c   1.000
_cell.angle_alpha   90.00
_cell.angle_beta   90.00
_cell.angle_gamma   90.00
#
_symmetry.space_group_name_H-M   'P 1'
#
loop_
_entity.id
_entity.type
_entity.pdbx_description
1 polymer ?
#
loop_
_entity_poly.entity_id
_entity_poly.type
_entity_poly.pdbx_seq_one_letter_code
_entity_poly.pdbx_strand_id
1 'polypeptide(L)' 'GTKIVCLGNLAQIDTPYLTEGSSGLTYAVDRFKGWPHSGHIMLARGERSRLADFASEVL' A
#
# COMPACT_ATOMS: atom_id res chain seq x y z
N GLY A 1 0.45 20.41 9.43
CA GLY A 1 1.46 19.80 8.55
C GLY A 1 0.81 18.71 7.72
N THR A 2 1.22 18.57 6.47
CA THR A 2 0.68 17.59 5.52
C THR A 2 1.31 16.21 5.73
N LYS A 3 0.53 15.15 5.60
CA LYS A 3 1.00 13.76 5.59
C LYS A 3 0.58 13.11 4.27
N ILE A 4 1.40 12.20 3.75
CA ILE A 4 1.11 11.40 2.56
C ILE A 4 1.06 9.94 2.99
N VAL A 5 0.02 9.23 2.53
CA VAL A 5 -0.15 7.80 2.76
C VAL A 5 -0.33 7.14 1.39
N CYS A 6 0.57 6.21 1.05
CA CYS A 6 0.49 5.42 -0.17
C CYS A 6 0.02 4.01 0.18
N LEU A 7 -1.01 3.54 -0.51
CA LEU A 7 -1.55 2.18 -0.35
C LEU A 7 -1.62 1.50 -1.71
N GLY A 8 -1.43 0.19 -1.74
CA GLY A 8 -1.54 -0.61 -2.95
C GLY A 8 -1.44 -2.10 -2.65
N ASN A 9 -1.95 -2.91 -3.56
CA ASN A 9 -1.84 -4.36 -3.51
C ASN A 9 -0.93 -4.83 -4.65
N LEU A 10 0.31 -5.19 -4.32
CA LEU A 10 1.30 -5.61 -5.32
C LEU A 10 0.88 -6.91 -6.04
N ALA A 11 0.09 -7.76 -5.38
CA ALA A 11 -0.42 -9.01 -5.97
C ALA A 11 -1.54 -8.79 -7.00
N GLN A 12 -2.05 -7.56 -7.16
CA GLN A 12 -3.06 -7.20 -8.16
C GLN A 12 -2.47 -6.52 -9.40
N ILE A 13 -1.15 -6.50 -9.56
CA ILE A 13 -0.52 -6.01 -10.79
C ILE A 13 -0.86 -6.97 -11.94
N ASP A 14 -1.59 -6.46 -12.93
CA ASP A 14 -2.12 -7.22 -14.06
C ASP A 14 -1.57 -6.74 -15.42
N THR A 15 -0.47 -5.99 -15.40
CA THR A 15 0.19 -5.44 -16.60
C THR A 15 1.58 -6.05 -16.81
N PRO A 16 1.98 -6.35 -18.07
CA PRO A 16 3.31 -6.90 -18.35
C PRO A 16 4.45 -5.90 -18.11
N TYR A 17 4.16 -4.62 -17.91
CA TYR A 17 5.16 -3.56 -17.77
C TYR A 17 5.54 -3.26 -16.32
N LEU A 18 4.88 -3.87 -15.34
CA LEU A 18 5.08 -3.61 -13.93
C LEU A 18 5.21 -4.90 -13.15
N THR A 19 6.00 -4.87 -12.08
CA THR A 19 6.17 -5.97 -11.14
C THR A 19 6.11 -5.44 -9.73
N GLU A 20 6.03 -6.32 -8.74
CA GLU A 20 6.11 -5.94 -7.33
C GLU A 20 7.41 -5.17 -7.04
N GLY A 21 8.53 -5.61 -7.62
CA GLY A 21 9.85 -4.98 -7.45
C GLY A 21 10.03 -3.66 -8.19
N SER A 22 9.34 -3.48 -9.32
CA SER A 22 9.40 -2.25 -10.13
C SER A 22 8.25 -1.27 -9.85
N SER A 23 7.38 -1.57 -8.87
CA SER A 23 6.26 -0.70 -8.53
C SER A 23 6.71 0.63 -7.92
N GLY A 24 5.93 1.69 -8.17
CA GLY A 24 6.15 2.99 -7.53
C GLY A 24 6.07 2.93 -6.00
N LEU A 25 5.30 1.98 -5.45
CA LEU A 25 5.19 1.78 -4.00
C LEU A 25 6.49 1.21 -3.42
N THR A 26 7.05 0.19 -4.08
CA THR A 26 8.36 -0.40 -3.70
C THR A 26 9.47 0.63 -3.82
N TYR A 27 9.47 1.42 -4.89
CA TYR A 27 10.42 2.52 -5.06
C TYR A 27 10.32 3.56 -3.93
N ALA A 28 9.10 3.96 -3.55
CA ALA A 28 8.90 4.90 -2.45
C ALA A 28 9.41 4.35 -1.12
N VAL A 29 9.07 3.10 -0.78
CA VAL A 29 9.55 2.45 0.45
C VAL A 29 11.09 2.45 0.48
N ASP A 30 11.74 2.03 -0.60
CA ASP A 30 13.19 1.96 -0.67
C ASP A 30 13.86 3.34 -0.45
N ARG A 31 13.33 4.36 -1.13
CA ARG A 31 13.86 5.73 -1.05
C ARG A 31 13.77 6.35 0.34
N PHE A 32 12.83 5.86 1.16
CA PHE A 32 12.58 6.36 2.52
C PHE A 32 13.11 5.46 3.64
N LYS A 33 13.70 4.28 3.37
CA LYS A 33 14.20 3.33 4.40
C LYS A 33 15.07 3.96 5.50
N GLY A 34 15.84 5.00 5.19
CA GLY A 34 16.70 5.71 6.14
C GLY A 34 16.11 7.01 6.72
N TRP A 35 14.91 7.41 6.31
CA TRP A 35 14.31 8.65 6.78
C TRP A 35 13.56 8.44 8.10
N PRO A 36 13.95 9.10 9.22
CA PRO A 36 13.41 8.83 10.56
C PRO A 36 11.91 9.10 10.74
N HIS A 37 11.29 9.81 9.81
CA HIS A 37 9.86 10.15 9.86
C HIS A 37 9.01 9.36 8.87
N SER A 38 9.60 8.35 8.23
CA SER A 38 8.86 7.39 7.42
C SER A 38 8.43 6.18 8.25
N GLY A 39 7.37 5.52 7.80
CA GLY A 39 6.97 4.21 8.28
C GLY A 39 6.38 3.42 7.11
N HIS A 40 6.65 2.13 7.06
CA HIS A 40 6.02 1.22 6.11
C HIS A 40 5.56 -0.03 6.86
N ILE A 41 4.42 -0.56 6.46
CA ILE A 41 3.86 -1.81 6.94
C ILE A 41 3.48 -2.66 5.75
N MET A 42 3.74 -3.95 5.82
CA MET A 42 3.26 -4.92 4.85
C MET A 42 2.09 -5.66 5.47
N LEU A 43 0.93 -5.61 4.83
CA LEU A 43 -0.23 -6.40 5.22
C LEU A 43 -0.09 -7.79 4.60
N ALA A 44 -0.28 -8.84 5.40
CA ALA A 44 -0.09 -10.21 4.94
C ALA A 44 -1.10 -10.66 3.87
N ARG A 45 -2.27 -10.01 3.82
CA ARG A 45 -3.37 -10.28 2.89
C ARG A 45 -4.25 -9.03 2.77
N GLY A 46 -5.30 -9.13 1.95
CA GLY A 46 -6.36 -8.12 1.90
C GLY A 46 -7.10 -8.05 3.24
N GLU A 47 -6.62 -7.20 4.14
CA GLU A 47 -7.27 -6.93 5.42
C GLU A 47 -8.40 -5.92 5.21
N ARG A 48 -9.60 -6.24 5.70
CA ARG A 48 -10.72 -5.29 5.70
C ARG A 48 -10.70 -4.50 6.99
N SER A 49 -10.92 -3.20 6.87
CA SER A 49 -11.10 -2.36 8.05
C SER A 49 -12.54 -2.48 8.55
N ARG A 50 -12.78 -2.17 9.83
CA ARG A 50 -14.13 -2.03 10.39
C ARG A 50 -15.06 -1.16 9.54
N LEU A 51 -14.50 -0.12 8.89
CA LEU A 51 -15.23 0.76 7.98
C LEU A 51 -15.58 0.04 6.65
N ALA A 52 -14.64 -0.71 6.09
CA ALA A 52 -14.86 -1.47 4.85
C ALA A 52 -15.86 -2.62 5.05
N ASP A 53 -15.84 -3.27 6.22
CA ASP A 53 -16.81 -4.28 6.59
C ASP A 53 -18.21 -3.68 6.71
N PHE A 54 -18.35 -2.59 7.49
CA PHE A 54 -19.63 -1.87 7.61
C PHE A 54 -20.18 -1.40 6.25
N ALA A 55 -19.31 -0.85 5.39
CA ALA A 55 -19.72 -0.41 4.07
C ALA A 55 -20.26 -1.57 3.20
N SER A 56 -19.69 -2.78 3.34
CA SER A 56 -20.14 -3.96 2.60
C SER A 56 -21.47 -4.54 3.10
N GLU A 57 -21.89 -4.21 4.32
CA GLU A 57 -23.17 -4.62 4.89
C GLU A 57 -24.31 -3.67 4.52
N VAL A 58 -24.00 -2.37 4.35
CA VAL A 58 -25.00 -1.29 4.18
C VAL A 58 -25.14 -0.84 2.72
N LEU A 59 -24.18 -1.16 1.84
CA LEU A 59 -24.20 -0.87 0.40
C LEU A 59 -24.33 -2.16 -0.41
#